data_AF-A0A061IE98-F1
#
_entry.id   AF-A0A061IE98-F1
#
_cell.length_a   1.000
_cell.length_b   1.000
_cell.length_c   1.000
_cell.angle_alpha   90.00
_cell.angle_beta   90.00
_cell.angle_gamma   90.00
#
_symmetry.space_group_name_H-M   'P 1'
#
loop_
_entity.id
_entity.type
_entity.pdbx_description
1 polymer ?
#
loop_
_entity_poly.entity_id
_entity_poly.type
_entity_poly.pdbx_seq_one_letter_code
_entity_poly.pdbx_strand_id
1 'polypeptide(L)'
;MHITSLQYAAGDITQKGKERDKSRMSELLQGLTFSDDSEAEEDSEPEGQPQRKKRKVPSVPEKSWTKRDIKPNFPTWSALDSGLLNLKSEKLNPVELFELFFDDETFNLIVNETNNYSSQKNFSLEVTVQEMLCVFGVLLWSGLVRHPRKGMYWEISDCDQTLVRNAIKRDKFELIFSYLHFADNSHLDQKDKFSKLRPLIKQMNKNFLLHAPPEEYYCFDKSMCECFDSDQFLNGKPLRIGYKVWCGTTTQDYLGWFEPHQEDSTVETDKELDLGLGGNLIMSFVDVLLQKGHYPYHLCFHSFFTSIKLMSALKKKGVKATGSIHESRMEKCPLMNVEHMKKMNRRYFDFRVEENDEIILCHWLSDGFISLCSNAVGMEPTCEVKSVK
;
A
#
# COMPACT_ATOMS: atom_id res chain seq x y z
N MET A 1 11.03 -37.87 20.33
CA MET A 1 9.64 -37.83 19.83
C MET A 1 8.70 -37.80 21.02
N HIS A 2 7.63 -37.01 20.91
CA HIS A 2 6.60 -36.70 21.91
C HIS A 2 7.00 -35.73 23.01
N ILE A 3 6.71 -34.45 22.72
CA ILE A 3 6.57 -33.36 23.69
C ILE A 3 5.19 -33.54 24.34
N THR A 4 5.16 -33.71 25.65
CA THR A 4 3.97 -33.62 26.50
C THR A 4 3.87 -32.24 27.13
N SER A 5 2.63 -31.82 27.31
CA SER A 5 2.11 -30.56 27.85
C SER A 5 2.87 -29.98 29.05
N LEU A 6 3.06 -28.66 29.06
CA LEU A 6 3.27 -27.88 30.27
C LEU A 6 2.25 -26.74 30.35
N GLN A 7 1.53 -26.74 31.47
CA GLN A 7 0.41 -25.90 31.83
C GLN A 7 0.85 -24.43 32.03
N TYR A 8 0.09 -23.50 31.46
CA TYR A 8 0.15 -22.09 31.83
C TYR A 8 -0.77 -21.83 33.03
N ALA A 9 -0.19 -21.38 34.13
CA ALA A 9 -0.92 -20.78 35.25
C ALA A 9 -1.25 -19.32 34.88
N ALA A 10 -2.52 -19.06 34.58
CA ALA A 10 -3.04 -17.71 34.39
C ALA A 10 -3.38 -17.10 35.77
N GLY A 11 -2.77 -15.96 36.08
CA GLY A 11 -3.18 -15.11 37.19
C GLY A 11 -4.38 -14.25 36.77
N ASP A 12 -5.42 -14.29 37.61
CA ASP A 12 -6.68 -13.54 37.54
C ASP A 12 -6.49 -12.01 37.44
N ILE A 13 -7.09 -11.38 36.41
CA ILE A 13 -7.56 -9.98 36.48
C ILE A 13 -8.95 -9.89 35.80
N THR A 14 -9.96 -10.05 36.66
CA THR A 14 -11.34 -9.54 36.64
C THR A 14 -12.03 -9.17 35.30
N GLN A 15 -12.95 -10.05 34.91
CA GLN A 15 -14.09 -9.81 34.02
C GLN A 15 -15.03 -8.73 34.56
N LYS A 16 -15.30 -7.68 33.77
CA LYS A 16 -16.61 -6.98 33.71
C LYS A 16 -16.63 -6.04 32.49
N GLY A 17 -17.23 -6.50 31.39
CA GLY A 17 -17.39 -5.72 30.16
C GLY A 17 -17.71 -6.51 28.88
N LYS A 18 -17.66 -7.85 28.91
CA LYS A 18 -17.59 -8.73 27.72
C LYS A 18 -18.89 -9.10 26.99
N GLU A 19 -20.03 -8.45 27.25
CA GLU A 19 -21.29 -8.84 26.57
C GLU A 19 -21.75 -7.91 25.44
N ARG A 20 -21.30 -6.66 25.36
CA ARG A 20 -21.73 -5.73 24.29
C ARG A 20 -20.86 -5.74 23.03
N ASP A 21 -19.69 -6.38 23.06
CA ASP A 21 -18.76 -6.43 21.92
C ASP A 21 -18.81 -7.75 21.11
N LYS A 22 -19.49 -8.80 21.59
CA LYS A 22 -19.51 -10.09 20.89
C LYS A 22 -20.25 -10.06 19.55
N SER A 23 -21.31 -9.25 19.42
CA SER A 23 -22.05 -9.17 18.15
C SER A 23 -21.29 -8.34 17.10
N ARG A 24 -20.62 -7.25 17.50
CA ARG A 24 -19.74 -6.46 16.63
C ARG A 24 -18.50 -7.24 16.20
N MET A 25 -17.94 -8.08 17.08
CA MET A 25 -16.80 -8.94 16.75
C MET A 25 -17.15 -10.06 15.77
N SER A 26 -18.38 -10.59 15.81
CA SER A 26 -18.83 -11.61 14.85
C SER A 26 -18.86 -11.08 13.41
N GLU A 27 -19.27 -9.82 13.22
CA GLU A 27 -19.29 -9.18 11.89
C GLU A 27 -17.87 -8.81 11.40
N LEU A 28 -16.97 -8.40 12.29
CA LEU A 28 -15.56 -8.14 11.96
C LEU A 28 -14.75 -9.41 11.63
N LEU A 29 -15.10 -10.55 12.23
CA LEU A 29 -14.40 -11.82 12.05
C LEU A 29 -14.65 -12.48 10.68
N GLN A 30 -15.75 -12.15 10.00
CA GLN A 30 -16.09 -12.77 8.71
C GLN A 30 -15.23 -12.23 7.54
N GLY A 31 -14.53 -11.10 7.72
CA GLY A 31 -13.70 -10.45 6.68
C GLY A 31 -12.18 -10.55 6.88
N LEU A 32 -11.71 -11.17 7.97
CA LEU A 32 -10.30 -11.15 8.37
C LEU A 32 -9.65 -12.55 8.53
N THR A 33 -10.37 -13.61 8.18
CA THR A 33 -9.80 -14.97 8.15
C THR A 33 -8.95 -15.17 6.90
N PHE A 34 -7.67 -15.48 7.11
CA PHE A 34 -6.74 -15.90 6.07
C PHE A 34 -7.26 -17.16 5.37
N SER A 35 -7.74 -17.01 4.14
CA SER A 35 -7.75 -18.08 3.13
C SER A 35 -6.85 -17.62 1.99
N ASP A 36 -5.83 -18.41 1.70
CA ASP A 36 -4.96 -18.27 0.55
C ASP A 36 -5.71 -18.87 -0.65
N ASP A 37 -6.72 -18.15 -1.14
CA ASP A 37 -7.41 -18.48 -2.38
C ASP A 37 -7.58 -17.21 -3.20
N SER A 38 -6.89 -17.20 -4.34
CA SER A 38 -7.13 -16.30 -5.45
C SER A 38 -8.51 -16.60 -6.06
N GLU A 39 -9.56 -16.10 -5.43
CA GLU A 39 -10.89 -16.04 -6.02
C GLU A 39 -11.28 -14.57 -6.26
N ALA A 40 -11.89 -14.35 -7.42
CA ALA A 40 -12.35 -13.05 -7.87
C ALA A 40 -13.31 -12.45 -6.86
N GLU A 41 -13.02 -11.24 -6.38
CA GLU A 41 -13.99 -10.45 -5.63
C GLU A 41 -15.17 -10.12 -6.57
N GLU A 42 -16.28 -10.83 -6.40
CA GLU A 42 -17.58 -10.47 -6.97
C GLU A 42 -18.09 -9.19 -6.29
N ASP A 43 -18.28 -8.14 -7.09
CA ASP A 43 -19.00 -6.93 -6.70
C ASP A 43 -20.42 -7.33 -6.25
N SER A 44 -20.68 -7.28 -4.93
CA SER A 44 -22.04 -7.35 -4.39
C SER A 44 -22.63 -5.94 -4.37
N GLU A 45 -23.58 -5.68 -5.27
CA GLU A 45 -24.40 -4.46 -5.24
C GLU A 45 -25.31 -4.45 -3.99
N PRO A 46 -25.48 -3.32 -3.29
CA PRO A 46 -26.50 -3.20 -2.27
C PRO A 46 -27.89 -2.98 -2.92
N GLU A 47 -28.79 -3.96 -2.73
CA GLU A 47 -30.20 -3.82 -3.07
C GLU A 47 -30.88 -2.72 -2.24
N GLY A 48 -31.55 -1.80 -2.95
CA GLY A 48 -32.77 -1.14 -2.46
C GLY A 48 -32.63 0.25 -1.84
N GLN A 49 -32.52 1.30 -2.65
CA GLN A 49 -33.02 2.65 -2.30
C GLN A 49 -33.67 3.37 -3.51
N PRO A 50 -34.66 4.25 -3.26
CA PRO A 50 -35.71 4.58 -4.22
C PRO A 50 -35.26 5.54 -5.33
N GLN A 51 -35.88 5.38 -6.51
CA GLN A 51 -35.64 6.11 -7.75
C GLN A 51 -35.48 7.63 -7.54
N ARG A 52 -34.23 8.13 -7.58
CA ARG A 52 -33.94 9.54 -7.78
C ARG A 52 -34.10 9.90 -9.25
N LYS A 53 -34.87 10.96 -9.52
CA LYS A 53 -35.16 11.50 -10.85
C LYS A 53 -33.86 11.68 -11.67
N LYS A 54 -33.78 11.02 -12.83
CA LYS A 54 -32.68 11.12 -13.79
C LYS A 54 -32.46 12.59 -14.19
N ARG A 55 -31.39 13.20 -13.66
CA ARG A 55 -30.81 14.42 -14.24
C ARG A 55 -30.14 14.03 -15.56
N LYS A 56 -30.41 14.79 -16.63
CA LYS A 56 -29.76 14.60 -17.94
C LYS A 56 -28.25 14.77 -17.78
N VAL A 57 -27.51 13.67 -17.89
CA VAL A 57 -26.05 13.64 -18.01
C VAL A 57 -25.71 14.19 -19.41
N PRO A 58 -24.70 15.07 -19.56
CA PRO A 58 -24.22 15.47 -20.87
C PRO A 58 -23.76 14.24 -21.66
N SER A 59 -24.14 14.14 -22.93
CA SER A 59 -23.78 13.01 -23.79
C SER A 59 -22.25 12.92 -23.90
N VAL A 60 -21.67 11.88 -23.28
CA VAL A 60 -20.28 11.50 -23.53
C VAL A 60 -20.17 11.16 -25.02
N PRO A 61 -19.23 11.77 -25.77
CA PRO A 61 -19.04 11.44 -27.18
C PRO A 61 -18.79 9.94 -27.34
N GLU A 62 -19.42 9.34 -28.33
CA GLU A 62 -19.28 7.92 -28.61
C GLU A 62 -17.82 7.63 -29.00
N LYS A 63 -17.19 6.67 -28.31
CA LYS A 63 -15.78 6.32 -28.54
C LYS A 63 -15.59 5.67 -29.91
N SER A 64 -14.64 6.19 -30.68
CA SER A 64 -14.26 5.63 -31.99
C SER A 64 -13.12 4.62 -31.81
N TRP A 65 -13.36 3.38 -32.24
CA TRP A 65 -12.39 2.28 -32.09
C TRP A 65 -11.81 1.89 -33.46
N THR A 66 -10.49 1.89 -33.59
CA THR A 66 -9.81 1.52 -34.83
C THR A 66 -8.77 0.42 -34.64
N LYS A 67 -8.54 -0.36 -35.70
CA LYS A 67 -7.51 -1.41 -35.73
C LYS A 67 -6.22 -0.84 -36.32
N ARG A 68 -5.50 -0.08 -35.50
CA ARG A 68 -4.17 0.46 -35.77
C ARG A 68 -3.39 0.48 -34.47
N ASP A 69 -2.06 0.63 -34.55
CA ASP A 69 -1.27 0.82 -33.35
C ASP A 69 -1.42 2.24 -32.79
N ILE A 70 -1.14 2.38 -31.50
CA ILE A 70 -1.16 3.65 -30.77
C ILE A 70 0.02 4.52 -31.21
N LYS A 71 -0.19 5.84 -31.25
CA LYS A 71 0.89 6.81 -31.47
C LYS A 71 1.02 7.68 -30.23
N PRO A 72 1.68 7.15 -29.17
CA PRO A 72 1.74 7.84 -27.90
C PRO A 72 2.59 9.10 -28.04
N ASN A 73 2.09 10.22 -27.52
CA ASN A 73 2.81 11.49 -27.48
C ASN A 73 3.29 11.77 -26.06
N PHE A 74 4.26 10.97 -25.60
CA PHE A 74 4.92 11.18 -24.32
C PHE A 74 6.41 11.46 -24.54
N PRO A 75 7.04 12.26 -23.67
CA PRO A 75 8.50 12.39 -23.69
C PRO A 75 9.16 11.03 -23.38
N THR A 76 10.33 10.82 -23.96
CA THR A 76 11.18 9.67 -23.64
C THR A 76 11.82 9.88 -22.27
N TRP A 77 11.96 8.80 -21.51
CA TRP A 77 12.70 8.85 -20.26
C TRP A 77 14.20 9.10 -20.54
N SER A 78 14.69 10.27 -20.14
CA SER A 78 16.11 10.57 -20.09
C SER A 78 16.56 10.50 -18.64
N ALA A 79 17.13 9.36 -18.23
CA ALA A 79 17.65 9.12 -16.89
C ALA A 79 18.79 10.08 -16.46
N LEU A 80 19.18 11.03 -17.32
CA LEU A 80 20.38 11.85 -17.19
C LEU A 80 20.11 13.29 -16.69
N ASP A 81 18.89 13.61 -16.26
CA ASP A 81 18.65 14.88 -15.57
C ASP A 81 19.23 14.79 -14.15
N SER A 82 20.43 15.34 -14.03
CA SER A 82 21.39 15.32 -12.93
C SER A 82 20.92 15.92 -11.59
N GLY A 83 19.61 16.07 -11.37
CA GLY A 83 19.01 16.64 -10.16
C GLY A 83 18.40 15.61 -9.21
N LEU A 84 18.27 14.34 -9.61
CA LEU A 84 17.73 13.29 -8.75
C LEU A 84 18.87 12.65 -7.94
N LEU A 85 18.82 12.81 -6.62
CA LEU A 85 19.74 12.16 -5.67
C LEU A 85 19.80 10.66 -5.95
N ASN A 86 20.89 10.20 -6.56
CA ASN A 86 21.11 8.79 -6.77
C ASN A 86 21.92 8.24 -5.59
N LEU A 87 21.20 7.77 -4.57
CA LEU A 87 21.80 7.14 -3.39
C LEU A 87 22.73 5.96 -3.73
N LYS A 88 22.61 5.35 -4.92
CA LYS A 88 23.54 4.30 -5.39
C LYS A 88 24.99 4.81 -5.51
N SER A 89 25.20 6.13 -5.59
CA SER A 89 26.51 6.74 -5.69
C SER A 89 27.09 7.17 -4.33
N GLU A 90 26.27 7.21 -3.28
CA GLU A 90 26.68 7.62 -1.95
C GLU A 90 27.18 6.42 -1.14
N LYS A 91 28.31 6.59 -0.44
CA LYS A 91 28.88 5.57 0.44
C LYS A 91 28.34 5.73 1.85
N LEU A 92 27.03 5.57 2.01
CA LEU A 92 26.37 5.61 3.32
C LEU A 92 26.56 4.28 4.05
N ASN A 93 26.81 4.37 5.35
CA ASN A 93 26.79 3.21 6.23
C ASN A 93 25.33 2.83 6.58
N PRO A 94 25.06 1.63 7.16
CA PRO A 94 23.70 1.19 7.43
C PRO A 94 22.87 2.11 8.34
N VAL A 95 23.51 2.83 9.27
CA VAL A 95 22.82 3.79 10.15
C VAL A 95 22.43 5.03 9.36
N GLU A 96 23.35 5.57 8.58
CA GLU A 96 23.08 6.72 7.70
C GLU A 96 21.96 6.41 6.70
N LEU A 97 21.90 5.19 6.16
CA LEU A 97 20.80 4.74 5.29
C LEU A 97 19.45 4.69 6.02
N PHE A 98 19.43 4.27 7.28
CA PHE A 98 18.21 4.25 8.10
C PHE A 98 17.74 5.67 8.43
N GLU A 99 18.68 6.57 8.73
CA GLU A 99 18.43 7.96 9.07
C GLU A 99 17.93 8.81 7.88
N LEU A 100 18.03 8.31 6.63
CA LEU A 100 17.31 8.89 5.50
C LEU A 100 15.78 8.79 5.66
N PHE A 101 15.30 7.77 6.37
CA PHE A 101 13.88 7.48 6.52
C PHE A 101 13.35 7.91 7.88
N PHE A 102 14.12 7.62 8.93
CA PHE A 102 13.89 8.09 10.30
C PHE A 102 14.91 9.18 10.61
N ASP A 103 14.72 10.33 9.97
CA ASP A 103 15.54 11.52 10.15
C ASP A 103 15.25 12.23 11.47
N ASP A 104 16.00 13.31 11.73
CA ASP A 104 15.81 14.15 12.92
C ASP A 104 14.37 14.68 13.02
N GLU A 105 13.74 15.06 11.89
CA GLU A 105 12.35 15.53 11.89
C GLU A 105 11.40 14.43 12.35
N THR A 106 11.58 13.20 11.85
CA THR A 106 10.79 12.03 12.23
C THR A 106 10.97 11.69 13.71
N PHE A 107 12.20 11.64 14.22
CA PHE A 107 12.42 11.34 15.64
C PHE A 107 11.93 12.44 16.56
N ASN A 108 12.09 13.71 16.19
CA ASN A 108 11.54 14.82 16.96
C ASN A 108 10.01 14.78 17.00
N LEU A 109 9.34 14.45 15.88
CA LEU A 109 7.90 14.21 15.86
C LEU A 109 7.50 13.13 16.88
N ILE A 110 8.14 11.96 16.83
CA ILE A 110 7.83 10.83 17.72
C ILE A 110 8.05 11.22 19.19
N VAL A 111 9.17 11.87 19.50
CA VAL A 111 9.51 12.31 20.87
C VAL A 111 8.51 13.35 21.39
N ASN A 112 8.19 14.35 20.58
CA ASN A 112 7.26 15.42 20.96
C ASN A 112 5.87 14.86 21.25
N GLU A 113 5.34 14.00 20.37
CA GLU A 113 4.01 13.44 20.55
C GLU A 113 3.95 12.41 21.69
N THR A 114 5.03 11.67 21.91
CA THR A 114 5.16 10.76 23.07
C THR A 114 5.16 11.54 24.39
N ASN A 115 5.92 12.63 24.48
CA ASN A 115 5.94 13.49 25.68
C ASN A 115 4.60 14.22 25.87
N ASN A 116 4.00 14.74 24.81
CA ASN A 116 2.67 15.35 24.84
C ASN A 116 1.61 14.37 25.37
N TYR A 117 1.60 13.14 24.84
CA TYR A 117 0.69 12.10 25.33
C TYR A 117 0.88 11.77 26.81
N SER A 118 2.13 11.71 27.28
CA SER A 118 2.40 11.51 28.71
C SER A 118 1.81 12.64 29.55
N SER A 119 1.94 13.89 29.11
CA SER A 119 1.39 15.07 29.79
C SER A 119 -0.14 15.05 29.82
N GLN A 120 -0.78 14.61 28.73
CA GLN A 120 -2.24 14.40 28.68
C GLN A 120 -2.73 13.32 29.66
N LYS A 121 -1.84 12.42 30.09
CA LYS A 121 -2.08 11.42 31.14
C LYS A 121 -1.66 11.89 32.53
N ASN A 122 -1.33 13.17 32.70
CA ASN A 122 -0.83 13.77 33.93
C ASN A 122 0.49 13.15 34.42
N PHE A 123 1.34 12.73 33.48
CA PHE A 123 2.68 12.20 33.75
C PHE A 123 3.72 12.96 32.93
N SER A 124 4.92 13.20 33.46
CA SER A 124 6.02 13.81 32.70
C SER A 124 7.05 12.73 32.38
N LEU A 125 7.04 12.22 31.15
CA LEU A 125 7.98 11.17 30.72
C LEU A 125 9.39 11.72 30.42
N GLU A 126 9.46 12.92 29.84
CA GLU A 126 10.70 13.61 29.43
C GLU A 126 11.64 12.72 28.59
N VAL A 127 11.07 11.99 27.62
CA VAL A 127 11.89 11.17 26.71
C VAL A 127 12.71 12.05 25.77
N THR A 128 13.97 11.68 25.55
CA THR A 128 14.89 12.34 24.62
C THR A 128 14.98 11.59 23.28
N VAL A 129 15.50 12.25 22.24
CA VAL A 129 15.78 11.60 20.95
C VAL A 129 16.75 10.43 21.11
N GLN A 130 17.79 10.55 21.94
CA GLN A 130 18.75 9.48 22.19
C GLN A 130 18.09 8.26 22.85
N GLU A 131 17.19 8.48 23.81
CA GLU A 131 16.43 7.38 24.42
C GLU A 131 15.48 6.72 23.42
N MET A 132 14.83 7.50 22.54
CA MET A 132 13.96 6.98 21.49
C MET A 132 14.74 6.19 20.43
N LEU A 133 15.94 6.63 20.05
CA LEU A 133 16.86 5.89 19.19
C LEU A 133 17.22 4.53 19.81
N CYS A 134 17.52 4.48 21.12
CA CYS A 134 17.74 3.20 21.80
C CYS A 134 16.49 2.30 21.74
N VAL A 135 15.28 2.85 21.92
CA VAL A 135 14.03 2.09 21.79
C VAL A 135 13.90 1.49 20.39
N PHE A 136 14.08 2.28 19.34
CA PHE A 136 14.01 1.80 17.95
C PHE A 136 15.12 0.80 17.62
N GLY A 137 16.34 1.00 18.12
CA GLY A 137 17.44 0.05 17.99
C GLY A 137 17.11 -1.31 18.59
N VAL A 138 16.46 -1.34 19.76
CA VAL A 138 15.96 -2.59 20.37
C VAL A 138 14.86 -3.22 19.53
N LEU A 139 13.95 -2.44 18.94
CA LEU A 139 12.90 -2.97 18.05
C LEU A 139 13.50 -3.61 16.79
N LEU A 140 14.47 -2.96 16.14
CA LEU A 140 15.19 -3.52 15.00
C LEU A 140 15.94 -4.80 15.38
N TRP A 141 16.64 -4.79 16.51
CA TRP A 141 17.33 -5.97 17.04
C TRP A 141 16.36 -7.12 17.31
N SER A 142 15.18 -6.84 17.86
CA SER A 142 14.14 -7.85 18.14
C SER A 142 13.58 -8.53 16.90
N GLY A 143 13.61 -7.85 15.74
CA GLY A 143 13.25 -8.43 14.45
C GLY A 143 14.25 -9.48 13.96
N LEU A 144 15.54 -9.27 14.26
CA LEU A 144 16.65 -10.15 13.91
C LEU A 144 16.82 -11.31 14.90
N VAL A 145 16.89 -10.99 16.20
CA VAL A 145 17.07 -11.96 17.29
C VAL A 145 15.75 -12.11 18.03
N ARG A 146 14.95 -13.10 17.66
CA ARG A 146 13.60 -13.27 18.23
C ARG A 146 13.63 -14.02 19.54
N HIS A 147 13.14 -13.39 20.60
CA HIS A 147 12.86 -14.06 21.87
C HIS A 147 11.35 -14.28 22.10
N PRO A 148 10.95 -15.36 22.80
CA PRO A 148 9.54 -15.64 23.11
C PRO A 148 8.85 -14.54 23.94
N ARG A 149 9.62 -13.83 24.78
CA ARG A 149 9.11 -12.76 25.64
C ARG A 149 10.03 -11.54 25.55
N LYS A 150 9.43 -10.36 25.47
CA LYS A 150 10.14 -9.07 25.43
C LYS A 150 11.10 -8.89 26.61
N GLY A 151 10.77 -9.36 27.81
CA GLY A 151 11.67 -9.24 28.97
C GLY A 151 13.02 -9.93 28.80
N MET A 152 13.09 -10.97 27.95
CA MET A 152 14.30 -11.79 27.77
C MET A 152 15.44 -11.04 27.08
N TYR A 153 15.19 -9.94 26.37
CA TYR A 153 16.26 -9.11 25.81
C TYR A 153 17.14 -8.44 26.88
N TRP A 154 16.70 -8.42 28.14
CA TRP A 154 17.43 -7.89 29.29
C TRP A 154 17.92 -8.97 30.26
N GLU A 155 17.60 -10.24 30.01
CA GLU A 155 18.05 -11.38 30.82
C GLU A 155 19.47 -11.78 30.42
N ILE A 156 20.29 -12.21 31.40
CA ILE A 156 21.63 -12.73 31.13
C ILE A 156 21.47 -14.19 30.70
N SER A 157 21.77 -14.49 29.43
CA SER A 157 22.13 -15.85 29.02
C SER A 157 23.64 -15.93 28.82
N ASP A 158 24.21 -17.14 28.87
CA ASP A 158 25.65 -17.42 28.76
C ASP A 158 26.30 -16.95 27.43
N CYS A 159 25.53 -16.34 26.53
CA CYS A 159 25.97 -15.77 25.27
C CYS A 159 25.76 -14.26 25.29
N ASP A 160 26.82 -13.45 25.47
CA ASP A 160 27.10 -12.07 25.03
C ASP A 160 25.96 -11.04 24.74
N GLN A 161 24.73 -11.23 25.19
CA GLN A 161 23.57 -10.38 24.90
C GLN A 161 23.49 -9.19 25.87
N THR A 162 24.62 -8.52 26.10
CA THR A 162 24.68 -7.34 26.95
C THR A 162 24.29 -6.05 26.21
N LEU A 163 24.22 -6.09 24.87
CA LEU A 163 23.99 -4.91 24.02
C LEU A 163 22.70 -4.15 24.39
N VAL A 164 21.56 -4.84 24.45
CA VAL A 164 20.27 -4.22 24.78
C VAL A 164 20.26 -3.67 26.21
N ARG A 165 20.78 -4.44 27.17
CA ARG A 165 20.87 -4.05 28.58
C ARG A 165 21.75 -2.82 28.79
N ASN A 166 22.86 -2.73 28.06
CA ASN A 166 23.80 -1.62 28.14
C ASN A 166 23.25 -0.36 27.44
N ALA A 167 22.43 -0.52 26.40
CA ALA A 167 21.83 0.59 25.66
C ALA A 167 20.68 1.28 26.41
N ILE A 168 19.77 0.51 27.02
CA ILE A 168 18.62 1.05 27.75
C ILE A 168 18.17 0.08 28.86
N LYS A 169 17.75 0.59 30.02
CA LYS A 169 17.18 -0.23 31.09
C LYS A 169 15.79 -0.75 30.70
N ARG A 170 15.47 -2.00 31.06
CA ARG A 170 14.16 -2.63 30.78
C ARG A 170 12.98 -1.76 31.18
N ASP A 171 12.96 -1.29 32.42
CA ASP A 171 11.82 -0.53 32.95
C ASP A 171 11.67 0.82 32.25
N LYS A 172 12.77 1.46 31.81
CA LYS A 172 12.72 2.69 31.00
C LYS A 172 12.21 2.40 29.59
N PHE A 173 12.66 1.31 28.96
CA PHE A 173 12.13 0.89 27.65
C PHE A 173 10.62 0.62 27.73
N GLU A 174 10.16 -0.15 28.73
CA GLU A 174 8.75 -0.45 28.93
C GLU A 174 7.93 0.81 29.20
N LEU A 175 8.46 1.73 30.02
CA LEU A 175 7.82 3.00 30.28
C LEU A 175 7.67 3.83 29.00
N ILE A 176 8.75 4.08 28.25
CA ILE A 176 8.67 4.84 26.98
C ILE A 176 7.71 4.16 26.02
N PHE A 177 7.83 2.84 25.85
CA PHE A 177 7.02 2.08 24.91
C PHE A 177 5.51 2.14 25.26
N SER A 178 5.15 2.23 26.55
CA SER A 178 3.75 2.37 26.99
C SER A 178 3.12 3.73 26.67
N TYR A 179 3.94 4.76 26.42
CA TYR A 179 3.51 6.11 26.06
C TYR A 179 3.83 6.48 24.60
N LEU A 180 4.37 5.55 23.80
CA LEU A 180 4.76 5.81 22.42
C LEU A 180 3.55 6.31 21.61
N HIS A 181 3.68 7.52 21.07
CA HIS A 181 2.60 8.22 20.38
C HIS A 181 3.13 8.99 19.17
N PHE A 182 2.26 9.22 18.18
CA PHE A 182 2.65 9.78 16.87
C PHE A 182 1.76 10.94 16.39
N ALA A 183 0.82 11.39 17.22
CA ALA A 183 -0.09 12.48 16.91
C ALA A 183 -0.65 13.12 18.18
N ASP A 184 -1.00 14.41 18.10
CA ASP A 184 -1.66 15.10 19.20
C ASP A 184 -3.14 14.68 19.31
N ASN A 185 -3.51 14.06 20.43
CA ASN A 185 -4.90 13.63 20.66
C ASN A 185 -5.91 14.79 20.70
N SER A 186 -5.45 16.03 20.94
CA SER A 186 -6.32 17.22 20.97
C SER A 186 -6.78 17.68 19.57
N HIS A 187 -6.11 17.21 18.51
CA HIS A 187 -6.33 17.71 17.15
C HIS A 187 -6.59 16.58 16.13
N LEU A 188 -7.10 15.42 16.58
CA LEU A 188 -7.37 14.28 15.70
C LEU A 188 -8.57 14.52 14.79
N ASP A 189 -8.38 14.26 13.49
CA ASP A 189 -9.48 14.18 12.53
C ASP A 189 -10.32 12.94 12.80
N GLN A 190 -11.59 13.15 13.17
CA GLN A 190 -12.54 12.08 13.48
C GLN A 190 -12.97 11.30 12.23
N LYS A 191 -12.75 11.83 11.03
CA LYS A 191 -13.04 11.14 9.76
C LYS A 191 -11.92 10.18 9.35
N ASP A 192 -10.69 10.41 9.80
CA ASP A 192 -9.54 9.57 9.47
C ASP A 192 -9.35 8.48 10.54
N LYS A 193 -9.64 7.23 10.17
CA LYS A 193 -9.46 6.06 11.06
C LYS A 193 -7.99 5.87 11.48
N PHE A 194 -7.05 6.44 10.73
CA PHE A 194 -5.62 6.41 11.00
C PHE A 194 -5.08 7.74 11.54
N SER A 195 -5.93 8.64 12.05
CA SER A 195 -5.53 9.98 12.54
C SER A 195 -4.38 9.96 13.55
N LYS A 196 -4.29 8.92 14.39
CA LYS A 196 -3.20 8.74 15.36
C LYS A 196 -1.84 8.41 14.75
N LEU A 197 -1.81 7.87 13.52
CA LEU A 197 -0.60 7.55 12.77
C LEU A 197 -0.36 8.53 11.61
N ARG A 198 -1.36 9.36 11.28
CA ARG A 198 -1.35 10.22 10.11
C ARG A 198 -0.12 11.13 10.02
N PRO A 199 0.37 11.77 11.10
CA PRO A 199 1.59 12.58 11.03
C PRO A 199 2.81 11.75 10.63
N LEU A 200 2.99 10.57 11.23
CA LEU A 200 4.08 9.67 10.88
C LEU A 200 3.97 9.16 9.44
N ILE A 201 2.77 8.75 8.99
CA ILE A 201 2.56 8.30 7.61
C ILE A 201 2.93 9.39 6.61
N LYS A 202 2.53 10.64 6.85
CA LYS A 202 2.89 11.79 6.01
C LYS A 202 4.41 12.02 5.96
N GLN A 203 5.06 11.97 7.12
CA GLN A 203 6.51 12.13 7.21
C GLN A 203 7.26 11.00 6.48
N MET A 204 6.84 9.76 6.67
CA MET A 204 7.44 8.60 6.00
C MET A 204 7.26 8.67 4.48
N ASN A 205 6.05 9.00 3.99
CA ASN A 205 5.81 9.16 2.55
C ASN A 205 6.65 10.29 1.93
N LYS A 206 6.88 11.39 2.66
CA LYS A 206 7.79 12.46 2.24
C LYS A 206 9.21 11.92 2.08
N ASN A 207 9.74 11.22 3.08
CA ASN A 207 11.10 10.71 3.09
C ASN A 207 11.30 9.60 2.04
N PHE A 208 10.34 8.68 1.91
CA PHE A 208 10.33 7.64 0.88
C PHE A 208 10.37 8.22 -0.53
N LEU A 209 9.57 9.25 -0.82
CA LEU A 209 9.60 9.86 -2.14
C LEU A 209 10.91 10.62 -2.40
N LEU A 210 11.40 11.36 -1.41
CA LEU A 210 12.64 12.13 -1.49
C LEU A 210 13.83 11.23 -1.86
N HIS A 211 13.89 10.05 -1.24
CA HIS A 211 14.99 9.09 -1.40
C HIS A 211 14.73 7.99 -2.43
N ALA A 212 13.57 7.98 -3.09
CA ALA A 212 13.28 7.00 -4.13
C ALA A 212 14.30 7.08 -5.29
N PRO A 213 14.71 5.95 -5.89
CA PRO A 213 15.58 5.99 -7.05
C PRO A 213 14.86 6.64 -8.25
N PRO A 214 15.61 7.29 -9.15
CA PRO A 214 15.05 7.86 -10.38
C PRO A 214 14.74 6.73 -11.37
N GLU A 215 13.50 6.23 -11.35
CA GLU A 215 13.04 5.17 -12.25
C GLU A 215 11.86 5.63 -13.10
N GLU A 216 11.77 5.12 -14.32
CA GLU A 216 10.62 5.35 -15.21
C GLU A 216 9.39 4.61 -14.69
N TYR A 217 9.57 3.36 -14.25
CA TYR A 217 8.48 2.42 -13.98
C TYR A 217 8.14 2.33 -12.50
N TYR A 218 6.85 2.41 -12.20
CA TYR A 218 6.29 2.19 -10.87
C TYR A 218 5.12 1.21 -10.92
N CYS A 219 4.98 0.40 -9.88
CA CYS A 219 3.87 -0.51 -9.67
C CYS A 219 2.94 0.04 -8.59
N PHE A 220 1.65 -0.18 -8.73
CA PHE A 220 0.67 0.14 -7.68
C PHE A 220 -0.18 -1.08 -7.36
N ASP A 221 -0.18 -1.47 -6.08
CA ASP A 221 -0.92 -2.63 -5.60
C ASP A 221 -1.27 -2.53 -4.11
N LYS A 222 -2.02 -3.52 -3.63
CA LYS A 222 -2.33 -3.77 -2.22
C LYS A 222 -1.26 -4.66 -1.61
N SER A 223 -0.78 -4.28 -0.43
CA SER A 223 0.03 -5.11 0.46
C SER A 223 -0.70 -5.33 1.79
N MET A 224 -0.20 -6.27 2.58
CA MET A 224 -0.73 -6.61 3.90
C MET A 224 0.35 -6.38 4.96
N CYS A 225 0.01 -5.57 5.97
CA CYS A 225 0.82 -5.41 7.18
C CYS A 225 0.26 -6.33 8.27
N GLU A 226 0.96 -7.42 8.58
CA GLU A 226 0.55 -8.38 9.62
C GLU A 226 0.74 -7.77 11.02
N CYS A 227 -0.35 -7.75 11.79
CA CYS A 227 -0.37 -7.49 13.23
C CYS A 227 -0.77 -8.77 13.95
N PHE A 228 -0.13 -9.03 15.09
CA PHE A 228 -0.52 -10.13 15.97
C PHE A 228 -1.30 -9.55 17.14
N ASP A 229 -2.57 -9.91 17.24
CA ASP A 229 -3.28 -9.68 18.50
C ASP A 229 -2.81 -10.77 19.47
N SER A 230 -2.09 -10.34 20.52
CA SER A 230 -1.54 -11.24 21.53
C SER A 230 -2.63 -11.86 22.42
N ASP A 231 -3.83 -11.28 22.42
CA ASP A 231 -4.94 -11.68 23.30
C ASP A 231 -5.97 -12.57 22.60
N GLN A 232 -5.86 -12.78 21.29
CA GLN A 232 -6.80 -13.58 20.52
C GLN A 232 -6.12 -14.80 19.91
N PHE A 233 -6.64 -15.99 20.24
CA PHE A 233 -6.15 -17.26 19.70
C PHE A 233 -7.26 -17.98 18.95
N LEU A 234 -6.96 -18.45 17.75
CA LEU A 234 -7.82 -19.38 17.00
C LEU A 234 -7.11 -20.74 16.93
N ASN A 235 -7.75 -21.80 17.41
CA ASN A 235 -7.18 -23.16 17.47
C ASN A 235 -5.80 -23.23 18.15
N GLY A 236 -5.59 -22.42 19.20
CA GLY A 236 -4.33 -22.39 19.96
C GLY A 236 -3.16 -21.66 19.28
N LYS A 237 -3.40 -20.99 18.14
CA LYS A 237 -2.43 -20.10 17.50
C LYS A 237 -2.87 -18.64 17.62
N PRO A 238 -1.95 -17.68 17.84
CA PRO A 238 -2.29 -16.26 17.81
C PRO A 238 -3.01 -15.92 16.51
N LEU A 239 -4.13 -15.21 16.61
CA LEU A 239 -4.87 -14.73 15.45
C LEU A 239 -4.01 -13.68 14.76
N ARG A 240 -3.68 -13.94 13.49
CA ARG A 240 -3.10 -12.92 12.63
C ARG A 240 -4.21 -11.97 12.21
N ILE A 241 -4.00 -10.67 12.41
CA ILE A 241 -4.88 -9.61 11.92
C ILE A 241 -4.03 -8.76 10.99
N GLY A 242 -4.40 -8.66 9.71
CA GLY A 242 -3.65 -7.87 8.75
C GLY A 242 -4.33 -6.54 8.44
N TYR A 243 -3.57 -5.46 8.39
CA TYR A 243 -4.03 -4.20 7.81
C TYR A 243 -3.73 -4.20 6.30
N LYS A 244 -4.75 -4.01 5.48
CA LYS A 244 -4.59 -3.75 4.04
C LYS A 244 -3.95 -2.38 3.85
N VAL A 245 -2.92 -2.28 3.02
CA VAL A 245 -2.21 -1.03 2.71
C VAL A 245 -2.05 -0.91 1.21
N TRP A 246 -2.39 0.23 0.64
CA TRP A 246 -2.10 0.56 -0.75
C TRP A 246 -0.66 1.04 -0.87
N CYS A 247 0.08 0.55 -1.87
CA CYS A 247 1.50 0.83 -2.04
C CYS A 247 1.80 1.25 -3.48
N GLY A 248 2.58 2.32 -3.61
CA GLY A 248 3.27 2.69 -4.85
C GLY A 248 4.75 2.34 -4.74
N THR A 249 5.23 1.42 -5.57
CA THR A 249 6.60 0.91 -5.52
C THR A 249 7.31 1.09 -6.85
N THR A 250 8.63 1.06 -6.84
CA THR A 250 9.44 0.91 -8.06
C THR A 250 9.43 -0.55 -8.53
N THR A 251 10.04 -0.83 -9.69
CA THR A 251 10.18 -2.21 -10.19
C THR A 251 11.09 -3.10 -9.34
N GLN A 252 11.90 -2.50 -8.46
CA GLN A 252 12.78 -3.20 -7.53
C GLN A 252 12.23 -3.20 -6.09
N ASP A 253 10.90 -3.09 -5.94
CA ASP A 253 10.17 -3.14 -4.67
C ASP A 253 10.53 -2.03 -3.66
N TYR A 254 11.21 -0.96 -4.09
CA TYR A 254 11.36 0.23 -3.26
C TYR A 254 9.99 0.90 -3.06
N LEU A 255 9.57 1.07 -1.82
CA LEU A 255 8.32 1.73 -1.45
C LEU A 255 8.46 3.25 -1.56
N GLY A 256 7.77 3.86 -2.52
CA GLY A 256 7.74 5.32 -2.69
C GLY A 256 6.58 6.00 -1.95
N TRP A 257 5.48 5.28 -1.75
CA TRP A 257 4.29 5.80 -1.09
C TRP A 257 3.41 4.68 -0.55
N PHE A 258 2.74 4.91 0.57
CA PHE A 258 1.71 4.02 1.08
C PHE A 258 0.52 4.73 1.74
N GLU A 259 -0.64 4.07 1.74
CA GLU A 259 -1.84 4.54 2.42
C GLU A 259 -2.62 3.34 3.00
N PRO A 260 -2.87 3.30 4.33
CA PRO A 260 -3.72 2.27 4.91
C PRO A 260 -5.15 2.30 4.36
N HIS A 261 -5.69 1.12 4.06
CA HIS A 261 -7.06 0.99 3.55
C HIS A 261 -8.09 1.37 4.63
N GLN A 262 -9.08 2.19 4.24
CA GLN A 262 -10.21 2.58 5.08
C GLN A 262 -11.52 2.18 4.40
N GLU A 263 -12.29 1.30 5.04
CA GLU A 263 -13.55 0.76 4.49
C GLU A 263 -14.62 1.82 4.20
N ASP A 264 -14.53 3.01 4.80
CA ASP A 264 -15.55 4.07 4.70
C ASP A 264 -15.02 5.43 4.21
N SER A 265 -13.76 5.50 3.75
CA SER A 265 -13.24 6.77 3.26
C SER A 265 -13.84 7.05 1.88
N THR A 266 -14.94 7.79 1.86
CA THR A 266 -15.28 8.62 0.71
C THR A 266 -14.16 9.64 0.57
N VAL A 267 -13.09 9.27 -0.14
CA VAL A 267 -12.03 10.20 -0.51
C VAL A 267 -12.73 11.27 -1.35
N GLU A 268 -12.98 12.43 -0.76
CA GLU A 268 -13.57 13.59 -1.42
C GLU A 268 -12.58 14.08 -2.48
N THR A 269 -12.64 13.46 -3.65
CA THR A 269 -11.89 13.82 -4.85
C THR A 269 -12.83 14.50 -5.83
N ASP A 270 -12.24 15.28 -6.73
CA ASP A 270 -12.96 16.06 -7.74
C ASP A 270 -14.07 15.22 -8.39
N LYS A 271 -15.31 15.62 -8.12
CA LYS A 271 -16.53 14.94 -8.58
C LYS A 271 -16.69 14.95 -10.11
N GLU A 272 -15.73 15.52 -10.84
CA GLU A 272 -15.79 15.67 -12.29
C GLU A 272 -15.47 14.39 -13.07
N LEU A 273 -14.60 13.51 -12.59
CA LEU A 273 -14.11 12.38 -13.41
C LEU A 273 -14.73 11.00 -13.09
N ASP A 274 -15.29 10.82 -11.89
CA ASP A 274 -15.91 9.55 -11.44
C ASP A 274 -15.08 8.31 -11.83
N LEU A 275 -13.88 8.21 -11.25
CA LEU A 275 -12.88 7.17 -11.51
C LEU A 275 -13.04 5.92 -10.63
N GLY A 276 -14.00 5.95 -9.69
CA GLY A 276 -14.15 4.94 -8.64
C GLY A 276 -13.01 4.95 -7.61
N LEU A 277 -13.12 4.09 -6.59
CA LEU A 277 -12.16 4.01 -5.49
C LEU A 277 -10.72 3.74 -6.00
N GLY A 278 -10.56 2.70 -6.83
CA GLY A 278 -9.25 2.31 -7.34
C GLY A 278 -8.57 3.40 -8.18
N GLY A 279 -9.32 4.05 -9.08
CA GLY A 279 -8.79 5.16 -9.88
C GLY A 279 -8.41 6.38 -9.03
N ASN A 280 -9.21 6.71 -8.00
CA ASN A 280 -8.91 7.82 -7.10
C ASN A 280 -7.65 7.58 -6.26
N LEU A 281 -7.40 6.34 -5.85
CA LEU A 281 -6.17 5.95 -5.14
C LEU A 281 -4.94 6.10 -6.05
N ILE A 282 -5.02 5.63 -7.30
CA ILE A 282 -3.95 5.82 -8.29
C ILE A 282 -3.68 7.32 -8.50
N MET A 283 -4.72 8.13 -8.64
CA MET A 283 -4.57 9.58 -8.82
C MET A 283 -3.90 10.24 -7.61
N SER A 284 -4.24 9.81 -6.39
CA SER A 284 -3.59 10.28 -5.16
C SER A 284 -2.09 9.95 -5.16
N PHE A 285 -1.72 8.73 -5.55
CA PHE A 285 -0.32 8.34 -5.69
C PHE A 285 0.39 9.15 -6.78
N VAL A 286 -0.25 9.38 -7.93
CA VAL A 286 0.31 10.20 -9.02
C VAL A 286 0.55 11.63 -8.56
N ASP A 287 -0.38 12.22 -7.82
CA ASP A 287 -0.23 13.58 -7.29
C ASP A 287 0.96 13.69 -6.34
N VAL A 288 1.25 12.64 -5.58
CA VAL A 288 2.46 12.55 -4.77
C VAL A 288 3.70 12.36 -5.64
N LEU A 289 3.68 11.42 -6.58
CA LEU A 289 4.81 11.12 -7.46
C LEU A 289 5.27 12.35 -8.26
N LEU A 290 4.32 13.15 -8.76
CA LEU A 290 4.60 14.37 -9.53
C LEU A 290 5.20 15.50 -8.70
N GLN A 291 5.13 15.45 -7.36
CA GLN A 291 5.86 16.40 -6.50
C GLN A 291 7.37 16.25 -6.63
N LYS A 292 7.84 15.06 -7.04
CA LYS A 292 9.26 14.81 -7.35
C LYS A 292 9.69 15.44 -8.67
N GLY A 293 8.73 15.75 -9.54
CA GLY A 293 8.92 16.39 -10.83
C GLY A 293 8.01 15.80 -11.91
N HIS A 294 7.80 16.58 -12.97
CA HIS A 294 7.00 16.16 -14.13
C HIS A 294 7.85 15.33 -15.10
N TYR A 295 8.17 14.10 -14.71
CA TYR A 295 8.88 13.13 -15.55
C TYR A 295 7.91 12.20 -16.27
N PRO A 296 8.32 11.55 -17.39
CA PRO A 296 7.46 10.62 -18.13
C PRO A 296 7.34 9.26 -17.44
N TYR A 297 6.87 9.27 -16.19
CA TYR A 297 6.64 8.09 -15.38
C TYR A 297 5.66 7.12 -16.06
N HIS A 298 5.86 5.84 -15.81
CA HIS A 298 5.04 4.75 -16.31
C HIS A 298 4.52 3.90 -15.16
N LEU A 299 3.21 3.97 -14.92
CA LEU A 299 2.52 3.16 -13.92
C LEU A 299 2.04 1.81 -14.46
N CYS A 300 2.29 0.77 -13.68
CA CYS A 300 1.78 -0.58 -13.89
C CYS A 300 0.83 -0.96 -12.75
N PHE A 301 -0.36 -1.45 -13.07
CA PHE A 301 -1.34 -1.84 -12.04
C PHE A 301 -2.31 -2.92 -12.53
N HIS A 302 -2.93 -3.64 -11.59
CA HIS A 302 -3.83 -4.74 -11.88
C HIS A 302 -5.25 -4.30 -12.28
N SER A 303 -6.06 -5.26 -12.74
CA SER A 303 -7.42 -5.08 -13.27
C SER A 303 -8.41 -4.38 -12.33
N PHE A 304 -8.26 -4.53 -11.00
CA PHE A 304 -9.14 -3.81 -10.08
C PHE A 304 -8.96 -2.27 -10.13
N PHE A 305 -7.80 -1.76 -10.53
CA PHE A 305 -7.60 -0.31 -10.69
C PHE A 305 -7.92 0.18 -12.11
N THR A 306 -7.68 -0.66 -13.12
CA THR A 306 -7.71 -0.24 -14.52
C THR A 306 -9.11 0.10 -15.01
N SER A 307 -9.23 1.26 -15.66
CA SER A 307 -10.36 1.67 -16.49
C SER A 307 -9.88 2.58 -17.62
N ILE A 308 -10.64 2.67 -18.71
CA ILE A 308 -10.28 3.57 -19.82
C ILE A 308 -10.32 5.03 -19.34
N LYS A 309 -11.30 5.41 -18.50
CA LYS A 309 -11.35 6.74 -17.88
C LYS A 309 -10.08 7.09 -17.10
N LEU A 310 -9.55 6.14 -16.32
CA LEU A 310 -8.30 6.33 -15.58
C LEU A 310 -7.13 6.56 -16.54
N MET A 311 -7.02 5.76 -17.61
CA MET A 311 -5.98 5.93 -18.63
C MET A 311 -6.01 7.32 -19.28
N SER A 312 -7.21 7.83 -19.60
CA SER A 312 -7.40 9.21 -20.09
C SER A 312 -6.96 10.25 -19.06
N ALA A 313 -7.32 10.07 -17.78
CA ALA A 313 -6.95 10.98 -16.71
C ALA A 313 -5.43 11.03 -16.47
N LEU A 314 -4.77 9.87 -16.48
CA LEU A 314 -3.31 9.76 -16.34
C LEU A 314 -2.59 10.42 -17.52
N LYS A 315 -3.09 10.23 -18.74
CA LYS A 315 -2.55 10.90 -19.93
C LYS A 315 -2.61 12.42 -19.81
N LYS A 316 -3.72 12.97 -19.31
CA LYS A 316 -3.87 14.42 -19.06
C LYS A 316 -2.86 14.96 -18.03
N LYS A 317 -2.41 14.12 -17.09
CA LYS A 317 -1.33 14.44 -16.14
C LYS A 317 0.08 14.18 -16.69
N GLY A 318 0.22 13.74 -17.94
CA GLY A 318 1.51 13.42 -18.55
C GLY A 318 2.11 12.09 -18.08
N VAL A 319 1.30 11.22 -17.48
CA VAL A 319 1.73 9.92 -16.93
C VAL A 319 1.35 8.79 -17.86
N LYS A 320 2.34 7.96 -18.20
CA LYS A 320 2.15 6.71 -18.94
C LYS A 320 1.56 5.66 -18.00
N ALA A 321 0.72 4.78 -18.53
CA ALA A 321 0.14 3.70 -17.75
C ALA A 321 -0.16 2.48 -18.60
N THR A 322 0.01 1.31 -17.98
CA THR A 322 -0.36 0.02 -18.54
C THR A 322 -0.93 -0.86 -17.42
N GLY A 323 -2.02 -1.55 -17.68
CA GLY A 323 -2.58 -2.47 -16.69
C GLY A 323 -3.38 -3.57 -17.34
N SER A 324 -3.59 -4.67 -16.60
CA SER A 324 -4.64 -5.61 -16.98
C SER A 324 -6.00 -4.94 -16.81
N ILE A 325 -6.99 -5.29 -17.62
CA ILE A 325 -8.32 -4.68 -17.56
C ILE A 325 -9.40 -5.75 -17.58
N HIS A 326 -10.42 -5.56 -16.74
CA HIS A 326 -11.58 -6.44 -16.73
C HIS A 326 -12.52 -6.14 -17.91
N GLU A 327 -13.15 -7.16 -18.48
CA GLU A 327 -14.01 -7.05 -19.67
C GLU A 327 -15.18 -6.07 -19.48
N SER A 328 -15.78 -6.05 -18.28
CA SER A 328 -16.86 -5.12 -17.95
C SER A 328 -16.46 -3.64 -18.05
N ARG A 329 -15.16 -3.32 -18.09
CA ARG A 329 -14.60 -1.97 -18.11
C ARG A 329 -14.05 -1.55 -19.48
N MET A 330 -14.29 -2.33 -20.53
CA MET A 330 -13.80 -2.07 -21.90
C MET A 330 -14.70 -1.17 -22.75
N GLU A 331 -15.79 -0.62 -22.19
CA GLU A 331 -16.68 0.35 -22.85
C GLU A 331 -17.11 -0.04 -24.28
N LYS A 332 -17.52 -1.30 -24.45
CA LYS A 332 -18.01 -1.88 -25.73
C LYS A 332 -17.00 -1.86 -26.88
N CYS A 333 -15.70 -1.88 -26.55
CA CYS A 333 -14.66 -2.06 -27.55
C CYS A 333 -14.91 -3.33 -28.41
N PRO A 334 -14.88 -3.23 -29.76
CA PRO A 334 -15.19 -4.34 -30.66
C PRO A 334 -14.01 -5.31 -30.79
N LEU A 335 -13.57 -5.89 -29.68
CA LEU A 335 -12.54 -6.93 -29.61
C LEU A 335 -13.14 -8.32 -29.86
N MET A 336 -12.30 -9.23 -30.33
CA MET A 336 -12.68 -10.63 -30.43
C MET A 336 -13.02 -11.21 -29.05
N ASN A 337 -14.20 -11.84 -28.95
CA ASN A 337 -14.66 -12.52 -27.74
C ASN A 337 -13.67 -13.64 -27.33
N VAL A 338 -13.46 -13.80 -26.02
CA VAL A 338 -12.69 -14.87 -25.37
C VAL A 338 -12.95 -16.25 -25.97
N GLU A 339 -14.21 -16.61 -26.21
CA GLU A 339 -14.57 -17.93 -26.74
C GLU A 339 -14.01 -18.20 -28.14
N HIS A 340 -13.95 -17.14 -28.97
CA HIS A 340 -13.37 -17.20 -30.30
C HIS A 340 -11.84 -17.12 -30.22
N MET A 341 -11.30 -16.29 -29.34
CA MET A 341 -9.85 -16.21 -29.07
C MET A 341 -9.29 -17.58 -28.67
N LYS A 342 -9.95 -18.32 -27.77
CA LYS A 342 -9.52 -19.66 -27.32
C LYS A 342 -9.39 -20.70 -28.45
N LYS A 343 -10.01 -20.46 -29.61
CA LYS A 343 -9.91 -21.31 -30.80
C LYS A 343 -8.74 -20.93 -31.71
N MET A 344 -8.08 -19.81 -31.45
CA MET A 344 -6.92 -19.34 -32.21
C MET A 344 -5.63 -20.01 -31.75
N ASN A 345 -4.57 -19.83 -32.54
CA ASN A 345 -3.24 -20.30 -32.20
C ASN A 345 -2.72 -19.59 -30.93
N ARG A 346 -1.89 -20.28 -30.14
CA ARG A 346 -1.17 -19.65 -29.02
C ARG A 346 -0.38 -18.44 -29.52
N ARG A 347 -0.29 -17.41 -28.68
CA ARG A 347 0.29 -16.09 -28.96
C ARG A 347 -0.55 -15.20 -29.89
N TYR A 348 -1.78 -15.60 -30.23
CA TYR A 348 -2.70 -14.73 -30.95
C TYR A 348 -3.12 -13.53 -30.09
N PHE A 349 -3.28 -12.38 -30.74
CA PHE A 349 -3.76 -11.16 -30.10
C PHE A 349 -4.73 -10.39 -31.01
N ASP A 350 -5.68 -9.68 -30.42
CA ASP A 350 -6.55 -8.71 -31.10
C ASP A 350 -6.58 -7.42 -30.30
N PHE A 351 -6.53 -6.28 -30.98
CA PHE A 351 -6.41 -4.98 -30.31
C PHE A 351 -7.18 -3.89 -31.05
N ARG A 352 -7.58 -2.86 -30.30
CA ARG A 352 -8.22 -1.65 -30.83
C ARG A 352 -7.66 -0.43 -30.11
N VAL A 353 -7.57 0.68 -30.81
CA VAL A 353 -7.22 1.98 -30.25
C VAL A 353 -8.45 2.86 -30.24
N GLU A 354 -8.73 3.46 -29.08
CA GLU A 354 -9.66 4.57 -28.93
C GLU A 354 -8.99 5.84 -29.46
N GLU A 355 -9.60 6.47 -30.46
CA GLU A 355 -8.95 7.54 -31.23
C GLU A 355 -8.82 8.88 -30.50
N ASN A 356 -9.74 9.20 -29.58
CA ASN A 356 -9.76 10.52 -28.95
C ASN A 356 -8.62 10.67 -27.94
N ASP A 357 -8.44 9.67 -27.09
CA ASP A 357 -7.46 9.66 -26.02
C ASP A 357 -6.22 8.81 -26.36
N GLU A 358 -6.12 8.22 -27.55
CA GLU A 358 -5.06 7.26 -27.94
C GLU A 358 -4.87 6.20 -26.85
N ILE A 359 -5.90 5.41 -26.58
CA ILE A 359 -5.84 4.33 -25.58
C ILE A 359 -6.00 3.00 -26.30
N ILE A 360 -5.03 2.11 -26.13
CA ILE A 360 -5.08 0.77 -26.71
C ILE A 360 -5.66 -0.23 -25.72
N LEU A 361 -6.58 -1.06 -26.22
CA LEU A 361 -7.02 -2.29 -25.58
C LEU A 361 -6.53 -3.48 -26.39
N CYS A 362 -6.03 -4.50 -25.70
CA CYS A 362 -5.49 -5.70 -26.31
C CYS A 362 -5.98 -6.94 -25.57
N HIS A 363 -6.52 -7.91 -26.32
CA HIS A 363 -6.66 -9.28 -25.89
C HIS A 363 -5.44 -10.07 -26.35
N TRP A 364 -4.80 -10.80 -25.45
CA TRP A 364 -3.67 -11.64 -25.75
C TRP A 364 -3.87 -13.05 -25.18
N LEU A 365 -3.71 -14.05 -26.05
CA LEU A 365 -3.75 -15.45 -25.67
C LEU A 365 -2.32 -16.00 -25.58
N SER A 366 -1.82 -16.19 -24.36
CA SER A 366 -0.53 -16.82 -24.09
C SER A 366 -0.72 -18.25 -23.56
N ASP A 367 -0.39 -18.49 -22.29
CA ASP A 367 -0.78 -19.68 -21.53
C ASP A 367 -2.19 -19.53 -20.94
N GLY A 368 -2.63 -18.28 -20.78
CA GLY A 368 -3.99 -17.89 -20.42
C GLY A 368 -4.47 -16.74 -21.30
N PHE A 369 -5.73 -16.38 -21.13
CA PHE A 369 -6.31 -15.19 -21.75
C PHE A 369 -6.07 -13.98 -20.85
N ILE A 370 -5.49 -12.91 -21.39
CA ILE A 370 -5.23 -11.67 -20.67
C ILE A 370 -5.74 -10.50 -21.51
N SER A 371 -6.37 -9.56 -20.83
CA SER A 371 -6.79 -8.29 -21.39
C SER A 371 -5.97 -7.16 -20.81
N LEU A 372 -5.38 -6.34 -21.68
CA LEU A 372 -4.49 -5.24 -21.34
C LEU A 372 -5.07 -3.91 -21.84
N CYS A 373 -4.76 -2.85 -21.12
CA CYS A 373 -5.07 -1.47 -21.46
C CYS A 373 -3.82 -0.61 -21.28
N SER A 374 -3.51 0.26 -22.24
CA SER A 374 -2.40 1.20 -22.13
C SER A 374 -2.71 2.53 -22.81
N ASN A 375 -2.16 3.62 -22.26
CA ASN A 375 -2.15 4.92 -22.93
C ASN A 375 -0.80 5.22 -23.62
N ALA A 376 0.21 4.35 -23.47
CA ALA A 376 1.59 4.65 -23.81
C ALA A 376 2.32 3.55 -24.59
N VAL A 377 1.91 2.29 -24.49
CA VAL A 377 2.59 1.15 -25.12
C VAL A 377 1.70 0.54 -26.18
N GLY A 378 2.23 0.43 -27.40
CA GLY A 378 1.58 -0.22 -28.53
C GLY A 378 1.91 -1.69 -28.67
N MET A 379 1.60 -2.24 -29.85
CA MET A 379 1.85 -3.65 -30.18
C MET A 379 3.18 -3.85 -30.90
N GLU A 380 3.65 -2.86 -31.65
CA GLU A 380 4.89 -2.94 -32.43
C GLU A 380 6.10 -2.30 -31.71
N PRO A 381 7.31 -2.84 -31.88
CA PRO A 381 7.62 -4.08 -32.61
C PRO A 381 7.28 -5.32 -31.79
N THR A 382 6.74 -6.34 -32.45
CA THR A 382 6.53 -7.66 -31.82
C THR A 382 7.86 -8.42 -31.67
N CYS A 383 8.14 -8.91 -30.45
CA CYS A 383 9.35 -9.69 -30.14
C CYS A 383 8.98 -11.08 -29.60
N GLU A 384 9.74 -12.12 -29.98
CA GLU A 384 9.59 -13.44 -29.36
C GLU A 384 10.23 -13.46 -27.97
N VAL A 385 9.40 -13.47 -26.93
CA VAL A 385 9.87 -13.63 -25.54
C VAL A 385 10.11 -15.12 -25.27
N LYS A 386 11.35 -15.48 -24.91
CA LYS A 386 11.65 -16.81 -24.35
C LYS A 386 11.03 -16.87 -22.96
N SER A 387 10.14 -17.83 -22.73
CA SER A 387 9.59 -18.12 -21.40
C SER A 387 10.74 -18.29 -20.40
N VAL A 388 10.81 -17.41 -19.41
CA VAL A 388 11.64 -17.59 -18.22
C VAL A 388 10.93 -18.68 -17.41
N LYS A 389 11.58 -19.83 -17.28
CA LYS A 389 11.10 -20.95 -16.47
C LYS A 389 11.29 -20.69 -14.99
#